data_AF-A0A7V7KC51-F1
#
_entry.id   AF-A0A7V7KC51-F1
#
_cell.length_a   1.000
_cell.length_b   1.000
_cell.length_c   1.000
_cell.angle_alpha   90.00
_cell.angle_beta   90.00
_cell.angle_gamma   90.00
#
_symmetry.space_group_name_H-M   'P 1'
#
loop_
_entity.id
_entity.type
_entity.pdbx_description
1 polymer ?
#
loop_
_entity_poly.entity_id
_entity_poly.type
_entity_poly.pdbx_seq_one_letter_code
_entity_poly.pdbx_strand_id
1 'polypeptide(L)'
;MATHPAPNAKFNKWLKEVLSAKIELRVPEISDYELRRELIRSEKTNSLAKLDKFSNAVGYVPIDTKAMKLAAEFWADLRNKDQPTADDKSLDADVILAAQAVCLIDDGYEPIVATNNVRHLARLTDADRWENLVVGKTL
;
A
#
# COMPACT_ATOMS: atom_id res chain seq x y z
N MET A 1 -8.21 -4.87 -4.34
CA MET A 1 -9.22 -5.80 -3.77
C MET A 1 -10.41 -5.07 -3.17
N ALA A 2 -10.23 -4.03 -2.34
CA ALA A 2 -11.33 -3.21 -1.80
C ALA A 2 -12.22 -2.53 -2.86
N THR A 3 -11.63 -2.16 -3.99
CA THR A 3 -12.27 -1.41 -5.08
C THR A 3 -12.65 -2.27 -6.28
N HIS A 4 -12.38 -3.57 -6.22
CA HIS A 4 -12.63 -4.48 -7.33
C HIS A 4 -14.15 -4.65 -7.57
N PRO A 5 -14.62 -4.71 -8.84
CA PRO A 5 -16.03 -4.83 -9.14
C PRO A 5 -16.65 -6.15 -8.64
N ALA A 6 -15.91 -7.26 -8.74
CA ALA A 6 -16.32 -8.53 -8.16
C ALA A 6 -16.03 -8.56 -6.64
N PRO A 7 -17.04 -8.81 -5.78
CA PRO A 7 -16.85 -8.85 -4.34
C PRO A 7 -16.02 -10.06 -3.91
N ASN A 8 -15.09 -9.84 -2.99
CA ASN A 8 -14.35 -10.92 -2.32
C ASN A 8 -14.86 -11.03 -0.87
N ALA A 9 -15.67 -12.07 -0.60
CA ALA A 9 -16.30 -12.25 0.71
C ALA A 9 -15.27 -12.42 1.85
N LYS A 10 -14.17 -13.12 1.60
CA LYS A 10 -13.10 -13.30 2.61
C LYS A 10 -12.42 -11.98 2.93
N PHE A 11 -12.08 -11.20 1.90
CA PHE A 11 -11.49 -9.88 2.08
C PHE A 11 -12.44 -8.92 2.79
N ASN A 12 -13.72 -8.92 2.44
CA ASN A 12 -14.71 -8.06 3.09
C ASN A 12 -14.89 -8.41 4.58
N LYS A 13 -14.82 -9.70 4.92
CA LYS A 13 -14.83 -10.15 6.31
C LYS A 13 -13.58 -9.66 7.05
N TRP A 14 -12.40 -9.91 6.49
CA TRP A 14 -11.12 -9.45 7.04
C TRP A 14 -11.09 -7.93 7.24
N LEU A 15 -11.51 -7.16 6.24
CA LEU A 15 -11.55 -5.71 6.29
C LEU A 15 -12.46 -5.20 7.42
N LYS A 16 -13.62 -5.83 7.62
CA LYS A 16 -14.52 -5.50 8.74
C LYS A 16 -13.88 -5.80 10.10
N GLU A 17 -13.19 -6.92 10.22
CA GLU A 17 -12.47 -7.28 11.44
C GLU A 17 -11.38 -6.24 11.75
N VAL A 18 -10.55 -5.88 10.77
CA VAL A 18 -9.50 -4.85 10.91
C VAL A 18 -10.10 -3.49 11.30
N LEU A 19 -11.16 -3.03 10.63
CA LEU A 19 -11.82 -1.77 10.94
C LEU A 19 -12.49 -1.75 12.32
N SER A 20 -12.84 -2.92 12.88
CA SER A 20 -13.39 -3.04 14.23
C SER A 20 -12.31 -3.18 15.32
N ALA A 21 -11.05 -3.36 14.93
CA ALA A 21 -9.92 -3.45 15.82
C ALA A 21 -9.38 -2.06 16.18
N LYS A 22 -8.49 -1.99 17.19
CA LYS A 22 -7.68 -0.79 17.46
C LYS A 22 -6.50 -0.66 16.48
N ILE A 23 -6.72 -0.95 15.19
CA ILE A 23 -5.71 -0.90 14.13
C ILE A 23 -6.11 0.20 13.16
N GLU A 24 -5.19 1.10 12.86
CA GLU A 24 -5.40 2.12 11.83
C GLU A 24 -5.15 1.53 10.45
N LEU A 25 -6.20 1.48 9.64
CA LEU A 25 -6.07 1.21 8.21
C LEU A 25 -5.93 2.54 7.47
N ARG A 26 -4.95 2.64 6.56
CA ARG A 26 -4.71 3.83 5.71
C ARG A 26 -4.47 3.42 4.26
N VAL A 27 -4.72 4.34 3.32
CA VAL A 27 -4.38 4.19 1.90
C VAL A 27 -3.10 4.96 1.58
N PRO A 28 -2.04 4.32 1.07
CA PRO A 28 -0.89 5.05 0.54
C PRO A 28 -1.29 5.84 -0.71
N GLU A 29 -0.97 7.13 -0.76
CA GLU A 29 -1.29 7.99 -1.92
C GLU A 29 -0.72 7.45 -3.24
N ILE A 30 0.47 6.82 -3.21
CA ILE A 30 1.06 6.23 -4.42
C ILE A 30 0.19 5.08 -4.96
N SER A 31 -0.36 4.25 -4.06
CA SER A 31 -1.25 3.15 -4.44
C SER A 31 -2.60 3.64 -4.96
N ASP A 32 -3.15 4.72 -4.38
CA ASP A 32 -4.34 5.38 -4.93
C ASP A 32 -4.05 5.92 -6.33
N TYR A 33 -2.96 6.67 -6.52
CA TYR A 33 -2.56 7.21 -7.82
C TYR A 33 -2.47 6.12 -8.90
N GLU A 34 -1.78 5.02 -8.63
CA GLU A 34 -1.60 3.94 -9.59
C GLU A 34 -2.90 3.27 -10.01
N LEU A 35 -3.79 3.02 -9.06
CA LEU A 35 -5.10 2.45 -9.36
C LEU A 35 -5.99 3.49 -10.06
N ARG A 36 -6.07 4.71 -9.51
CA ARG A 36 -6.93 5.80 -9.97
C ARG A 36 -6.62 6.16 -11.42
N ARG A 37 -5.35 6.30 -11.81
CA ARG A 37 -4.97 6.65 -13.19
C ARG A 37 -5.49 5.63 -14.20
N GLU A 38 -5.45 4.34 -13.85
CA GLU A 38 -5.93 3.26 -14.71
C GLU A 38 -7.47 3.22 -14.76
N LEU A 39 -8.14 3.43 -13.63
CA LEU A 39 -9.60 3.53 -13.59
C LEU A 39 -10.12 4.75 -14.39
N ILE A 40 -9.41 5.88 -14.35
CA ILE A 40 -9.72 7.05 -15.19
C ILE A 40 -9.50 6.71 -16.67
N ARG A 41 -8.33 6.17 -17.03
CA ARG A 41 -7.98 5.81 -18.41
C ARG A 41 -8.98 4.83 -19.03
N SER A 42 -9.54 3.94 -18.22
CA SER A 42 -10.51 2.91 -18.63
C SER A 42 -11.97 3.26 -18.33
N GLU A 43 -12.25 4.52 -17.98
CA GLU A 43 -13.58 5.10 -17.74
C GLU A 43 -14.43 4.33 -16.71
N LYS A 44 -13.79 3.77 -15.68
CA LYS A 44 -14.46 2.96 -14.63
C LYS A 44 -15.02 3.82 -13.51
N THR A 45 -15.98 4.68 -13.83
CA THR A 45 -16.62 5.63 -12.90
C THR A 45 -17.13 4.98 -11.61
N ASN A 46 -17.79 3.82 -11.70
CA ASN A 46 -18.27 3.07 -10.54
C ASN A 46 -17.13 2.60 -9.61
N SER A 47 -15.99 2.20 -10.17
CA SER A 47 -14.82 1.78 -9.39
C SER A 47 -14.10 2.98 -8.76
N LEU A 48 -14.07 4.14 -9.46
CA LEU A 48 -13.56 5.40 -8.92
C LEU A 48 -14.38 5.85 -7.71
N ALA A 49 -15.71 5.85 -7.81
CA ALA A 49 -16.57 6.21 -6.68
C ALA A 49 -16.38 5.29 -5.46
N LYS A 50 -16.10 4.00 -5.69
CA LYS A 50 -15.75 3.05 -4.61
C LYS A 50 -14.39 3.35 -3.99
N LEU A 51 -13.39 3.70 -4.81
CA LEU A 51 -12.08 4.13 -4.35
C LEU A 51 -12.19 5.38 -3.48
N ASP A 52 -12.90 6.41 -3.96
CA ASP A 52 -13.12 7.65 -3.20
C ASP A 52 -13.82 7.38 -1.87
N LYS A 53 -14.88 6.58 -1.87
CA LYS A 53 -15.58 6.21 -0.64
C LYS A 53 -14.68 5.48 0.35
N PHE A 54 -13.85 4.54 -0.14
CA PHE A 54 -12.94 3.78 0.70
C PHE A 54 -11.85 4.67 1.29
N SER A 55 -11.14 5.43 0.45
CA SER A 55 -10.06 6.33 0.87
C SER A 55 -10.56 7.42 1.81
N ASN A 56 -11.75 7.98 1.59
CA ASN A 56 -12.34 8.96 2.52
C ASN A 56 -12.68 8.37 3.89
N ALA A 57 -13.02 7.07 3.96
CA ALA A 57 -13.36 6.41 5.20
C ALA A 57 -12.14 6.07 6.06
N VAL A 58 -11.01 5.74 5.43
CA VAL A 58 -9.80 5.27 6.13
C VAL A 58 -8.67 6.30 6.18
N GLY A 59 -8.68 7.29 5.29
CA GLY A 59 -7.66 8.33 5.19
C GLY A 59 -6.41 7.88 4.41
N TYR A 60 -5.58 8.87 4.06
CA TYR A 60 -4.35 8.66 3.29
C TYR A 60 -3.10 8.69 4.17
N VAL A 61 -2.07 7.98 3.71
CA VAL A 61 -0.68 8.27 4.07
C VAL A 61 -0.12 9.23 3.01
N PRO A 62 0.29 10.45 3.38
CA PRO A 62 0.75 11.45 2.43
C PRO A 62 2.12 11.06 1.83
N ILE A 63 2.35 11.44 0.57
CA ILE A 63 3.69 11.50 -0.01
C ILE A 63 4.29 12.86 0.33
N ASP A 64 5.32 12.85 1.15
CA ASP A 64 6.07 14.05 1.50
C ASP A 64 7.51 14.02 0.94
N THR A 65 8.26 15.07 1.24
CA THR A 65 9.65 15.18 0.79
C THR A 65 10.54 14.09 1.38
N LYS A 66 10.25 13.64 2.61
CA LYS A 66 11.03 12.64 3.32
C LYS A 66 10.84 11.27 2.66
N ALA A 67 9.59 10.86 2.43
CA ALA A 67 9.24 9.63 1.74
C ALA A 67 9.85 9.57 0.33
N MET A 68 9.79 10.66 -0.43
CA MET A 68 10.36 10.67 -1.79
C MET A 68 11.88 10.58 -1.81
N LYS A 69 12.58 11.20 -0.85
CA LYS A 69 14.04 11.06 -0.73
C LYS A 69 14.43 9.63 -0.36
N LEU A 70 13.76 9.05 0.62
CA LEU A 70 13.99 7.67 1.04
C LEU A 70 13.67 6.66 -0.08
N ALA A 71 12.62 6.90 -0.86
CA ALA A 71 12.30 6.07 -2.01
C ALA A 71 13.42 6.07 -3.07
N ALA A 72 14.07 7.22 -3.29
CA ALA A 72 15.19 7.31 -4.22
C ALA A 72 16.42 6.53 -3.71
N GLU A 73 16.67 6.56 -2.41
CA GLU A 73 17.71 5.76 -1.77
C GLU A 73 17.42 4.25 -1.90
N PHE A 74 16.19 3.83 -1.62
CA PHE A 74 15.74 2.44 -1.81
C PHE A 74 15.89 1.96 -3.25
N TRP A 75 15.47 2.78 -4.22
CA TRP A 75 15.59 2.47 -5.64
C TRP A 75 17.04 2.24 -6.07
N ALA A 76 17.94 3.15 -5.64
CA ALA A 76 19.36 3.07 -5.97
C ALA A 76 20.02 1.85 -5.32
N ASP A 77 19.75 1.60 -4.04
CA ASP A 77 20.30 0.47 -3.29
C ASP A 77 19.90 -0.88 -3.89
N LEU A 78 18.61 -1.07 -4.23
CA LEU A 78 18.13 -2.30 -4.86
C LEU A 78 18.80 -2.57 -6.21
N ARG A 79 19.07 -1.53 -7.01
CA ARG A 79 19.75 -1.67 -8.30
C ARG A 79 21.23 -1.96 -8.17
N ASN A 80 21.90 -1.28 -7.24
CA ASN A 80 23.31 -1.55 -6.94
C ASN A 80 23.54 -2.98 -6.42
N LYS A 81 22.48 -3.64 -5.93
CA LYS A 81 22.48 -5.04 -5.47
C LYS A 81 21.94 -6.03 -6.51
N ASP A 82 21.71 -5.61 -7.75
CA ASP A 82 21.12 -6.41 -8.84
C ASP A 82 19.75 -7.04 -8.46
N GLN A 83 18.96 -6.34 -7.67
CA GLN A 83 17.65 -6.78 -7.16
C GLN A 83 16.52 -5.78 -7.45
N PRO A 84 16.36 -5.29 -8.69
CA PRO A 84 15.32 -4.32 -9.02
C PRO A 84 13.92 -4.88 -8.76
N THR A 85 13.02 -4.02 -8.26
CA THR A 85 11.60 -4.34 -7.99
C THR A 85 10.68 -4.00 -9.16
N ALA A 86 11.14 -3.16 -10.09
CA ALA A 86 10.46 -2.82 -11.33
C ALA A 86 11.47 -2.54 -12.47
N ASP A 87 10.98 -2.42 -13.70
CA ASP A 87 11.80 -2.14 -14.89
C ASP A 87 12.55 -0.79 -14.78
N ASP A 88 13.71 -0.67 -15.44
CA ASP A 88 14.56 0.55 -15.40
C ASP A 88 13.86 1.83 -15.87
N LYS A 89 12.84 1.70 -16.72
CA LYS A 89 12.08 2.84 -17.24
C LYS A 89 10.86 3.19 -16.38
N SER A 90 10.60 2.42 -15.32
CA SER A 90 9.46 2.62 -14.44
C SER A 90 9.85 3.49 -13.23
N LEU A 91 8.89 4.24 -12.71
CA LEU A 91 9.06 5.04 -11.49
C LEU A 91 9.27 4.18 -10.24
N ASP A 92 8.90 2.89 -10.31
CA ASP A 92 8.91 1.92 -9.22
C ASP A 92 8.02 2.37 -8.03
N ALA A 93 6.72 2.11 -8.12
CA ALA A 93 5.77 2.50 -7.07
C ALA A 93 5.95 1.70 -5.78
N ASP A 94 6.52 0.50 -5.84
CA ASP A 94 6.77 -0.34 -4.67
C ASP A 94 7.82 0.29 -3.74
N VAL A 95 8.87 0.93 -4.29
CA VAL A 95 9.85 1.64 -3.44
C VAL A 95 9.28 2.89 -2.78
N ILE A 96 8.36 3.60 -3.46
CA ILE A 96 7.67 4.77 -2.88
C ILE A 96 6.72 4.31 -1.78
N LEU A 97 5.95 3.24 -2.03
CA LEU A 97 5.07 2.63 -1.03
C LEU A 97 5.86 2.20 0.21
N ALA A 98 6.98 1.51 0.03
CA ALA A 98 7.84 1.09 1.14
C ALA A 98 8.39 2.30 1.91
N ALA A 99 8.83 3.36 1.22
CA ALA A 99 9.31 4.56 1.87
C ALA A 99 8.22 5.30 2.67
N GLN A 100 6.99 5.38 2.15
CA GLN A 100 5.86 5.93 2.90
C GLN A 100 5.60 5.13 4.19
N ALA A 101 5.64 3.79 4.11
CA ALA A 101 5.50 2.94 5.28
C ALA A 101 6.62 3.19 6.29
N VAL A 102 7.89 3.18 5.85
CA VAL A 102 9.03 3.41 6.75
C VAL A 102 8.97 4.80 7.41
N CYS A 103 8.51 5.84 6.72
CA CYS A 103 8.38 7.16 7.33
C CYS A 103 7.40 7.21 8.52
N LEU A 104 6.39 6.33 8.55
CA LEU A 104 5.45 6.24 9.68
C LEU A 104 6.10 5.67 10.95
N ILE A 105 7.21 4.93 10.82
CA ILE A 105 7.95 4.41 11.98
C ILE A 105 8.49 5.57 12.82
N ASP A 106 9.00 6.61 12.15
CA ASP A 106 9.50 7.81 12.83
C ASP A 106 8.39 8.62 13.52
N ASP A 107 7.14 8.43 13.09
CA ASP A 107 5.95 9.01 13.72
C ASP A 107 5.39 8.12 14.86
N GLY A 108 6.07 7.02 15.19
CA GLY A 108 5.75 6.13 16.31
C GLY A 108 4.77 5.00 15.96
N TYR A 109 4.54 4.72 14.68
CA TYR A 109 3.70 3.61 14.24
C TYR A 109 4.52 2.35 13.95
N GLU A 110 3.85 1.19 13.93
CA GLU A 110 4.38 -0.09 13.47
C GLU A 110 3.62 -0.53 12.20
N PRO A 111 3.93 0.06 11.04
CA PRO A 111 3.16 -0.13 9.82
C PRO A 111 3.46 -1.49 9.19
N ILE A 112 2.40 -2.18 8.74
CA ILE A 112 2.52 -3.40 7.92
C ILE A 112 1.80 -3.17 6.59
N VAL A 113 2.51 -3.35 5.48
CA VAL A 113 1.96 -3.22 4.13
C VAL A 113 1.19 -4.50 3.76
N ALA A 114 -0.13 -4.40 3.70
CA ALA A 114 -1.00 -5.48 3.22
C ALA A 114 -0.94 -5.61 1.69
N THR A 115 -0.27 -6.64 1.16
CA THR A 115 0.04 -6.75 -0.28
C THR A 115 0.04 -8.18 -0.81
N ASN A 116 -0.14 -8.35 -2.12
CA ASN A 116 0.14 -9.62 -2.79
C ASN A 116 1.59 -9.72 -3.28
N ASN A 117 2.33 -8.61 -3.33
CA ASN A 117 3.72 -8.55 -3.77
C ASN A 117 4.71 -8.55 -2.59
N VAL A 118 4.53 -9.47 -1.65
CA VAL A 118 5.32 -9.52 -0.41
C VAL A 118 6.82 -9.64 -0.71
N ARG A 119 7.20 -10.42 -1.72
CA ARG A 119 8.62 -10.67 -2.06
C ARG A 119 9.40 -9.38 -2.36
N HIS A 120 8.78 -8.39 -3.00
CA HIS A 120 9.43 -7.13 -3.33
C HIS A 120 9.47 -6.21 -2.11
N LEU A 121 8.33 -6.04 -1.45
CA LEU A 121 8.18 -5.09 -0.35
C LEU A 121 8.88 -5.51 0.95
N ALA A 122 8.91 -6.81 1.27
CA ALA A 122 9.57 -7.35 2.46
C ALA A 122 11.09 -7.13 2.49
N ARG A 123 11.69 -6.64 1.40
CA ARG A 123 13.11 -6.24 1.36
C ARG A 123 13.35 -4.84 1.92
N LEU A 124 12.30 -4.03 2.01
CA LEU A 124 12.36 -2.59 2.33
C LEU A 124 11.53 -2.23 3.56
N THR A 125 10.43 -2.93 3.80
CA THR A 125 9.49 -2.64 4.89
C THR A 125 8.72 -3.89 5.30
N ASP A 126 8.08 -3.87 6.46
CA ASP A 126 7.21 -4.96 6.88
C ASP A 126 6.00 -5.06 5.95
N ALA A 127 5.85 -6.24 5.35
CA ALA A 127 4.81 -6.50 4.38
C ALA A 127 4.32 -7.94 4.51
N ASP A 128 3.00 -8.13 4.42
CA ASP A 128 2.41 -9.46 4.42
C ASP A 128 1.14 -9.49 3.57
N ARG A 129 0.72 -10.69 3.23
CA ARG A 129 -0.58 -10.96 2.65
C ARG A 129 -1.66 -10.61 3.66
N TRP A 130 -2.70 -9.93 3.20
CA TRP A 130 -3.84 -9.55 4.06
C TRP A 130 -4.47 -10.77 4.75
N GLU A 131 -4.42 -11.96 4.13
CA GLU A 131 -4.91 -13.21 4.73
C GLU A 131 -4.20 -13.58 6.05
N ASN A 132 -2.95 -13.14 6.23
CA ASN A 132 -2.13 -13.44 7.41
C ASN A 132 -2.28 -12.38 8.52
N LEU A 133 -2.78 -11.20 8.18
CA LEU A 133 -2.96 -10.08 9.10
C LEU A 133 -4.24 -10.26 9.92
N VAL A 134 -4.16 -11.03 11.01
CA VAL A 134 -5.33 -11.35 11.85
C VAL A 134 -5.34 -10.46 13.09
N VAL A 135 -6.49 -9.82 13.34
CA VAL A 135 -6.73 -9.03 14.56
C VAL A 135 -6.59 -9.93 15.79
N GLY A 136 -5.73 -9.54 16.73
CA GLY A 136 -5.56 -10.24 18.01
C GLY A 136 -4.47 -11.32 18.03
N LYS A 137 -3.71 -11.52 16.94
CA LYS A 137 -2.40 -12.15 17.05
C LYS A 137 -1.39 -11.10 17.53
N THR A 138 -0.91 -11.25 18.76
CA THR A 138 0.36 -10.65 19.15
C THR A 138 1.45 -11.31 18.30
N LEU A 139 2.29 -10.50 17.64
CA LEU A 139 3.51 -10.99 16.99
C LEU A 139 4.47 -11.56 18.04
#